data_AF-A0A7K9SMB0-F1
#
_entry.id   AF-A0A7K9SMB0-F1
#
_cell.length_a   1.000
_cell.length_b   1.000
_cell.length_c   1.000
_cell.angle_alpha   90.00
_cell.angle_beta   90.00
_cell.angle_gamma   90.00
#
_symmetry.space_group_name_H-M   'P 1'
#
loop_
_entity.id
_entity.type
_entity.pdbx_description
1 polymer ?
#
loop_
_entity_poly.entity_id
_entity_poly.type
_entity_poly.pdbx_seq_one_letter_code
_entity_poly.pdbx_strand_id
1 'polypeptide(L)'
;VKRAPETILDFVPIRKKATPMNLERMTRKPKEQNTVYGRSYRDRVIHLLALRSYKKPELLARLYKDGIPEKDKNTLGTILQQVAKLNPKDNSYLLKDCLYKEIQKDWPGYSEVDKQSLELILSRKLESSQNATSSSNAQPPVTLNKGAPS
;
A
#
# COMPACT_ATOMS: atom_id res chain seq x y z
N VAL A 1 10.72 -56.99 50.88
CA VAL A 1 12.20 -57.04 50.88
C VAL A 1 12.68 -58.01 49.81
N LYS A 2 13.10 -57.52 48.63
CA LYS A 2 14.05 -58.20 47.71
C LYS A 2 14.75 -57.13 46.87
N ARG A 3 16.09 -57.12 46.94
CA ARG A 3 17.02 -56.25 46.19
C ARG A 3 17.45 -56.93 44.87
N ALA A 4 17.96 -56.10 43.95
CA ALA A 4 18.37 -56.33 42.56
C ALA A 4 19.62 -57.24 42.38
N PRO A 5 20.07 -57.45 41.12
CA PRO A 5 21.20 -56.64 40.56
C PRO A 5 20.93 -56.16 39.11
N GLU A 6 21.20 -54.90 38.76
CA GLU A 6 22.47 -54.30 38.28
C GLU A 6 22.88 -54.69 36.84
N THR A 7 22.72 -53.74 35.92
CA THR A 7 23.67 -53.46 34.85
C THR A 7 23.63 -51.96 34.55
N ILE A 8 24.51 -51.20 35.22
CA ILE A 8 24.77 -49.78 34.93
C ILE A 8 26.16 -49.72 34.30
N LEU A 9 26.23 -49.37 33.03
CA LEU A 9 27.50 -48.99 32.40
C LEU A 9 27.67 -47.48 32.60
N ASP A 10 28.64 -47.15 33.44
CA ASP A 10 29.19 -45.83 33.72
C ASP A 10 29.92 -45.27 32.48
N PHE A 11 29.74 -43.98 32.17
CA PHE A 11 30.78 -43.08 31.67
C PHE A 11 30.22 -41.65 31.65
N VAL A 12 30.75 -40.78 32.51
CA VAL A 12 30.55 -39.32 32.49
C VAL A 12 31.90 -38.65 32.17
N PRO A 13 31.93 -37.56 31.38
CA PRO A 13 32.44 -36.35 32.02
C PRO A 13 31.71 -35.06 31.63
N ILE A 14 31.71 -34.18 32.62
CA ILE A 14 31.16 -32.84 32.75
C ILE A 14 31.83 -31.81 31.80
N ARG A 15 31.08 -30.72 31.50
CA ARG A 15 31.51 -29.30 31.32
C ARG A 15 31.47 -28.63 29.91
N LYS A 16 30.55 -27.66 29.82
CA LYS A 16 30.63 -26.30 29.18
C LYS A 16 30.93 -26.21 27.66
N LYS A 17 30.01 -25.59 26.90
CA LYS A 17 30.15 -24.28 26.21
C LYS A 17 28.89 -23.94 25.38
N ALA A 18 28.67 -22.64 25.19
CA ALA A 18 27.49 -22.00 24.62
C ALA A 18 27.35 -22.10 23.08
N THR A 19 26.08 -22.19 22.61
CA THR A 19 25.50 -21.80 21.28
C THR A 19 26.16 -22.42 20.01
N PRO A 20 25.51 -22.53 18.82
CA PRO A 20 24.29 -21.84 18.39
C PRO A 20 23.26 -22.65 17.57
N MET A 21 22.10 -22.02 17.39
CA MET A 21 21.26 -22.10 16.19
C MET A 21 20.90 -23.47 15.63
N ASN A 22 19.68 -23.90 15.91
CA ASN A 22 18.87 -24.53 14.86
C ASN A 22 17.49 -23.87 14.84
N LEU A 23 17.45 -22.68 14.22
CA LEU A 23 16.23 -22.00 13.77
C LEU A 23 15.76 -22.58 12.41
N GLU A 24 16.27 -23.75 12.03
CA GLU A 24 16.05 -24.42 10.76
C GLU A 24 14.69 -25.15 10.74
N ARG A 25 13.61 -24.45 11.10
CA ARG A 25 12.26 -24.87 10.73
C ARG A 25 11.68 -23.90 9.74
N MET A 26 12.08 -24.19 8.50
CA MET A 26 11.31 -23.93 7.30
C MET A 26 11.03 -22.44 7.06
N THR A 27 12.00 -21.82 6.39
CA THR A 27 11.76 -20.88 5.31
C THR A 27 10.72 -21.47 4.34
N ARG A 28 9.44 -21.49 4.74
CA ARG A 28 8.37 -21.43 3.76
C ARG A 28 8.48 -20.04 3.19
N LYS A 29 9.31 -19.88 2.15
CA LYS A 29 9.06 -18.86 1.14
C LYS A 29 7.56 -18.97 0.88
N PRO A 30 6.74 -17.94 1.21
CA PRO A 30 5.36 -17.99 0.80
C PRO A 30 5.44 -18.01 -0.71
N LYS A 31 5.20 -19.20 -1.25
CA LYS A 31 4.98 -19.48 -2.65
C LYS A 31 4.18 -18.30 -3.19
N GLU A 32 4.73 -17.62 -4.20
CA GLU A 32 4.16 -16.44 -4.88
C GLU A 32 2.83 -16.78 -5.54
N GLN A 33 1.85 -17.12 -4.72
CA GLN A 33 0.56 -17.63 -5.13
C GLN A 33 -0.43 -16.85 -4.29
N ASN A 34 -0.85 -15.73 -4.88
CA ASN A 34 -1.94 -14.87 -4.45
C ASN A 34 -1.62 -13.83 -3.35
N THR A 35 -0.51 -13.12 -3.50
CA THR A 35 -0.09 -12.04 -2.60
C THR A 35 -1.08 -10.87 -2.54
N VAL A 36 -1.88 -10.61 -3.59
CA VAL A 36 -2.99 -9.63 -3.54
C VAL A 36 -4.10 -10.12 -2.60
N TYR A 37 -4.39 -11.43 -2.59
CA TYR A 37 -5.51 -11.99 -1.84
C TYR A 37 -5.31 -12.01 -0.32
N GLY A 38 -4.06 -11.99 0.12
CA GLY A 38 -3.71 -11.80 1.53
C GLY A 38 -3.79 -10.35 2.01
N ARG A 39 -4.02 -9.38 1.11
CA ARG A 39 -4.11 -7.95 1.47
C ARG A 39 -5.52 -7.57 1.88
N SER A 40 -5.61 -6.61 2.81
CA SER A 40 -6.88 -6.09 3.30
C SER A 40 -7.73 -5.52 2.17
N TYR A 41 -9.05 -5.60 2.29
CA TYR A 41 -9.94 -5.08 1.26
C TYR A 41 -9.72 -3.58 1.01
N ARG A 42 -9.48 -2.82 2.09
CA ARG A 42 -9.12 -1.40 2.04
C ARG A 42 -7.85 -1.16 1.22
N ASP A 43 -6.78 -1.91 1.47
CA ASP A 43 -5.52 -1.76 0.74
C ASP A 43 -5.72 -2.00 -0.76
N ARG A 44 -6.47 -3.03 -1.15
CA ARG A 44 -6.72 -3.30 -2.58
C ARG A 44 -7.44 -2.14 -3.26
N VAL A 45 -8.46 -1.58 -2.61
CA VAL A 45 -9.19 -0.42 -3.13
C VAL A 45 -8.26 0.78 -3.27
N ILE A 46 -7.44 1.06 -2.26
CA ILE A 46 -6.46 2.14 -2.28
C ILE A 46 -5.49 1.97 -3.48
N HIS A 47 -4.92 0.78 -3.66
CA HIS A 47 -3.96 0.51 -4.73
C HIS A 47 -4.57 0.59 -6.13
N LEU A 48 -5.83 0.20 -6.30
CA LEU A 48 -6.54 0.38 -7.57
C LEU A 48 -6.78 1.86 -7.87
N LEU A 49 -7.27 2.62 -6.88
CA LEU A 49 -7.55 4.05 -7.04
C LEU A 49 -6.28 4.92 -7.17
N ALA A 50 -5.12 4.40 -6.78
CA ALA A 50 -3.85 5.10 -6.91
C ALA A 50 -3.44 5.31 -8.37
N LEU A 51 -3.78 4.36 -9.24
CA LEU A 51 -3.46 4.41 -10.67
C LEU A 51 -4.41 5.33 -11.45
N ARG A 52 -5.71 5.27 -11.15
CA ARG A 52 -6.72 6.11 -11.77
C ARG A 52 -7.99 6.20 -10.93
N SER A 53 -8.86 7.16 -11.28
CA SER A 53 -10.22 7.16 -10.78
C SER A 53 -11.02 6.00 -11.37
N TYR A 54 -11.89 5.41 -10.56
CA TYR A 54 -12.76 4.31 -10.97
C TYR A 54 -14.21 4.58 -10.60
N LYS A 55 -15.16 4.14 -11.44
CA LYS A 55 -16.58 4.09 -11.06
C LYS A 55 -16.83 2.91 -10.14
N LYS A 56 -17.81 3.03 -9.25
CA LYS A 56 -18.21 1.94 -8.33
C LYS A 56 -18.45 0.58 -9.02
N PRO A 57 -19.25 0.47 -10.10
CA PRO A 57 -19.47 -0.81 -10.76
C PRO A 57 -18.21 -1.38 -11.42
N GLU A 58 -17.36 -0.54 -12.02
CA GLU A 58 -16.10 -0.97 -12.63
C GLU A 58 -15.11 -1.48 -11.59
N LEU A 59 -15.00 -0.77 -10.47
CA LEU A 59 -14.16 -1.16 -9.35
C LEU A 59 -14.62 -2.49 -8.75
N LEU A 60 -15.93 -2.66 -8.57
CA LEU A 60 -16.52 -3.90 -8.08
C LEU A 60 -16.20 -5.08 -9.00
N ALA A 61 -16.38 -4.91 -10.31
CA ALA A 61 -16.07 -5.94 -11.30
C ALA A 61 -14.60 -6.34 -11.25
N ARG A 62 -13.67 -5.38 -11.08
CA ARG A 62 -12.24 -5.68 -10.94
C ARG A 62 -11.94 -6.45 -9.67
N LEU A 63 -12.49 -6.02 -8.54
CA LEU A 63 -12.32 -6.68 -7.24
C LEU A 63 -12.86 -8.12 -7.25
N TYR A 64 -13.96 -8.39 -7.94
CA TYR A 64 -14.48 -9.75 -8.12
C TYR A 64 -13.58 -10.63 -8.99
N LYS A 65 -12.94 -10.07 -10.03
CA LYS A 65 -11.93 -10.79 -10.81
C LYS A 65 -10.67 -11.11 -9.97
N ASP A 66 -10.34 -10.23 -9.03
CA ASP A 66 -9.32 -10.45 -8.01
C ASP A 66 -9.83 -11.27 -6.80
N GLY A 67 -10.97 -11.96 -6.97
CA GLY A 67 -11.57 -12.93 -6.05
C GLY A 67 -11.91 -12.40 -4.67
N ILE A 68 -12.26 -11.11 -4.58
CA ILE A 68 -12.98 -10.57 -3.42
C ILE A 68 -14.38 -11.20 -3.37
N PRO A 69 -14.85 -11.68 -2.21
CA PRO A 69 -16.16 -12.28 -2.10
C PRO A 69 -17.27 -11.21 -2.10
N GLU A 70 -18.43 -11.54 -2.66
CA GLU A 70 -19.59 -10.64 -2.79
C GLU A 70 -20.10 -10.07 -1.46
N LYS A 71 -19.91 -10.79 -0.36
CA LYS A 71 -20.27 -10.32 0.99
C LYS A 71 -19.66 -8.96 1.35
N ASP A 72 -18.48 -8.65 0.79
CA ASP A 72 -17.77 -7.40 1.08
C ASP A 72 -18.25 -6.23 0.21
N LYS A 73 -19.17 -6.45 -0.74
CA LYS A 73 -19.77 -5.40 -1.60
C LYS A 73 -20.38 -4.24 -0.80
N ASN A 74 -21.03 -4.55 0.31
CA ASN A 74 -21.65 -3.54 1.17
C ASN A 74 -20.59 -2.67 1.87
N THR A 75 -19.42 -3.26 2.18
CA THR A 75 -18.31 -2.54 2.82
C THR A 75 -17.57 -1.63 1.84
N LEU A 76 -17.61 -1.91 0.52
CA LEU A 76 -16.97 -1.09 -0.51
C LEU A 76 -17.44 0.37 -0.45
N GLY A 77 -18.74 0.58 -0.24
CA GLY A 77 -19.30 1.93 -0.15
C GLY A 77 -18.71 2.73 1.02
N THR A 78 -18.57 2.09 2.19
CA THR A 78 -17.97 2.69 3.39
C THR A 78 -16.48 2.97 3.18
N ILE A 79 -15.75 2.00 2.62
CA ILE A 79 -14.33 2.16 2.32
C ILE A 79 -14.12 3.32 1.34
N LEU A 80 -14.90 3.39 0.26
CA LEU A 80 -14.79 4.48 -0.72
C LEU A 80 -15.02 5.86 -0.12
N GLN A 81 -15.96 6.01 0.83
CA GLN A 81 -16.14 7.29 1.55
C GLN A 81 -14.91 7.65 2.39
N GLN A 82 -14.27 6.66 3.00
CA GLN A 82 -13.07 6.86 3.80
C GLN A 82 -11.84 7.15 2.95
N VAL A 83 -11.67 6.45 1.83
CA VAL A 83 -10.42 6.47 1.04
C VAL A 83 -10.45 7.34 -0.21
N ALA A 84 -11.64 7.68 -0.70
CA ALA A 84 -11.80 8.38 -1.97
C ALA A 84 -12.69 9.61 -1.86
N LYS A 85 -12.55 10.52 -2.83
CA LYS A 85 -13.44 11.64 -3.10
C LYS A 85 -14.36 11.21 -4.26
N LEU A 86 -15.67 11.30 -4.07
CA LEU A 86 -16.65 11.07 -5.13
C LEU A 86 -16.72 12.29 -6.04
N ASN A 87 -16.56 12.08 -7.35
CA ASN A 87 -16.79 13.10 -8.36
C ASN A 87 -18.28 13.08 -8.75
N PRO A 88 -19.06 14.13 -8.43
CA PRO A 88 -20.50 14.16 -8.72
C PRO A 88 -20.81 14.25 -10.22
N LYS A 89 -19.84 14.62 -11.07
CA LYS A 89 -20.06 14.77 -12.51
C LYS A 89 -20.21 13.44 -13.25
N ASP A 90 -19.47 12.43 -12.82
CA ASP A 90 -19.35 11.14 -13.53
C ASP A 90 -19.41 9.93 -12.57
N ASN A 91 -19.65 10.18 -11.28
CA ASN A 91 -19.70 9.16 -10.21
C ASN A 91 -18.41 8.32 -10.09
N SER A 92 -17.28 8.90 -10.48
CA SER A 92 -15.95 8.30 -10.33
C SER A 92 -15.37 8.63 -8.96
N TYR A 93 -14.64 7.68 -8.38
CA TYR A 93 -13.97 7.80 -7.10
C TYR A 93 -12.49 8.06 -7.34
N LEU A 94 -11.96 9.12 -6.73
CA LEU A 94 -10.55 9.49 -6.81
C LEU A 94 -9.88 9.31 -5.45
N LEU A 95 -8.69 8.71 -5.40
CA LEU A 95 -7.97 8.51 -4.13
C LEU A 95 -7.70 9.84 -3.41
N LYS A 96 -7.88 9.87 -2.09
CA LYS A 96 -7.53 11.02 -1.26
C LYS A 96 -6.01 11.23 -1.23
N ASP A 97 -5.60 12.49 -1.26
CA ASP A 97 -4.17 12.85 -1.33
C ASP A 97 -3.36 12.31 -0.14
N CYS A 98 -3.96 12.29 1.06
CA CYS A 98 -3.33 11.76 2.27
C CYS A 98 -3.04 10.26 2.24
N LEU A 99 -3.60 9.50 1.30
CA LEU A 99 -3.44 8.05 1.20
C LEU A 99 -2.39 7.63 0.19
N TYR A 100 -1.87 8.55 -0.63
CA TYR A 100 -0.74 8.25 -1.50
C TYR A 100 0.50 7.81 -0.71
N LYS A 101 0.60 8.19 0.57
CA LYS A 101 1.66 7.72 1.50
C LYS A 101 1.49 6.26 1.96
N GLU A 102 0.29 5.67 1.83
CA GLU A 102 0.01 4.27 2.17
C GLU A 102 0.26 3.33 0.97
N ILE A 103 0.63 3.88 -0.19
CA ILE A 103 0.84 3.11 -1.42
C ILE A 103 2.16 2.33 -1.38
N GLN A 104 2.08 1.06 -1.75
CA GLN A 104 3.22 0.15 -1.86
C GLN A 104 3.66 0.03 -3.32
N LYS A 105 4.90 0.42 -3.63
CA LYS A 105 5.47 0.29 -4.99
C LYS A 105 5.62 -1.18 -5.42
N ASP A 106 5.94 -2.06 -4.48
CA ASP A 106 6.04 -3.52 -4.68
C ASP A 106 4.68 -4.23 -4.56
N TRP A 107 3.58 -3.53 -4.86
CA TRP A 107 2.26 -4.13 -4.82
C TRP A 107 2.14 -5.20 -5.92
N PRO A 108 1.75 -6.44 -5.57
CA PRO A 108 1.74 -7.56 -6.52
C PRO A 108 0.70 -7.44 -7.63
N GLY A 109 -0.26 -6.53 -7.51
CA GLY A 109 -1.24 -6.24 -8.56
C GLY A 109 -0.77 -5.22 -9.60
N TYR A 110 0.44 -4.67 -9.47
CA TYR A 110 0.99 -3.70 -10.41
C TYR A 110 1.87 -4.39 -11.46
N SER A 111 1.53 -4.14 -12.73
CA SER A 111 2.44 -4.35 -13.85
C SER A 111 3.61 -3.37 -13.78
N GLU A 112 4.71 -3.66 -14.48
CA GLU A 112 5.83 -2.72 -14.63
C GLU A 112 5.37 -1.35 -15.15
N VAL A 113 4.43 -1.36 -16.08
CA VAL A 113 3.81 -0.14 -16.63
C VAL A 113 3.00 0.61 -15.56
N ASP A 114 2.30 -0.13 -14.68
CA ASP A 114 1.54 0.47 -13.59
C ASP A 114 2.48 1.10 -12.56
N LYS A 115 3.62 0.46 -12.26
CA LYS A 115 4.65 0.99 -11.35
C LYS A 115 5.23 2.30 -11.86
N GLN A 116 5.59 2.38 -13.15
CA GLN A 116 6.06 3.63 -13.75
C GLN A 116 4.99 4.73 -13.71
N SER A 117 3.75 4.38 -14.03
CA SER A 117 2.62 5.33 -13.98
C SER A 117 2.41 5.84 -12.55
N LEU A 118 2.48 4.95 -11.57
CA LEU A 118 2.34 5.27 -10.16
C LEU A 118 3.45 6.20 -9.68
N GLU A 119 4.69 5.98 -10.10
CA GLU A 119 5.81 6.84 -9.76
C GLU A 119 5.58 8.28 -10.25
N LEU A 120 5.13 8.45 -11.50
CA LEU A 120 4.78 9.76 -12.04
C LEU A 120 3.63 10.44 -11.27
N ILE A 121 2.61 9.66 -10.89
CA ILE A 121 1.48 10.16 -10.09
C ILE A 121 1.95 10.60 -8.71
N LEU A 122 2.77 9.79 -8.03
CA LEU A 122 3.29 10.07 -6.70
C LEU A 122 4.16 11.33 -6.69
N SER A 123 5.05 11.50 -7.67
CA SER A 123 5.87 12.72 -7.81
C SER A 123 4.98 13.96 -7.94
N ARG A 124 4.05 13.96 -8.90
CA ARG A 124 3.13 15.09 -9.12
C ARG A 124 2.28 15.40 -7.88
N LYS A 125 1.78 14.36 -7.19
CA LYS A 125 0.89 14.51 -6.04
C LYS A 125 1.62 15.05 -4.81
N LEU A 126 2.87 14.61 -4.60
CA LEU A 126 3.68 15.10 -3.49
C LEU A 126 4.09 16.56 -3.69
N GLU A 127 4.47 16.93 -4.92
CA GLU A 127 4.83 18.31 -5.28
C GLU A 127 3.63 19.27 -5.20
N SER A 128 2.45 18.84 -5.66
CA SER A 128 1.23 19.65 -5.59
C SER A 128 0.72 19.86 -4.16
N SER A 129 1.06 18.97 -3.21
CA SER A 129 0.70 19.19 -1.81
C SER A 129 1.58 20.23 -1.11
N GLN A 130 2.72 20.59 -1.70
CA GLN A 130 3.65 21.59 -1.16
C GLN A 130 3.42 23.00 -1.72
N ASN A 131 2.76 23.12 -2.87
CA ASN A 131 2.56 24.42 -3.54
C ASN A 131 1.26 25.15 -3.18
N ALA A 132 0.33 24.52 -2.44
CA ALA A 132 -0.92 25.15 -2.02
C ALA A 132 -0.76 26.25 -0.95
N THR A 133 0.46 26.55 -0.50
CA THR A 133 0.74 27.63 0.46
C THR A 133 1.54 28.80 -0.11
N SER A 134 1.92 28.78 -1.41
CA SER A 134 2.70 29.86 -2.02
C SER A 134 2.24 30.16 -3.44
N SER A 135 1.04 30.73 -3.59
CA SER A 135 0.73 31.55 -4.77
C SER A 135 -0.40 32.54 -4.48
N SER A 136 -0.26 33.29 -3.39
CA SER A 136 -0.76 34.66 -3.38
C SER A 136 0.27 35.54 -4.09
N ASN A 137 -0.22 36.47 -4.91
CA ASN A 137 0.54 37.55 -5.56
C ASN A 137 1.16 37.26 -6.93
N ALA A 138 0.32 37.01 -7.93
CA ALA A 138 0.56 37.57 -9.26
C ALA A 138 -0.23 38.89 -9.37
N GLN A 139 0.29 39.97 -8.79
CA GLN A 139 -0.13 41.31 -9.16
C GLN A 139 0.20 41.53 -10.65
N PRO A 140 -0.72 42.07 -11.47
CA PRO A 140 -0.33 42.63 -12.75
C PRO A 140 0.59 43.84 -12.50
N PRO A 141 1.70 44.01 -13.24
CA PRO A 141 2.49 45.22 -13.13
C PRO A 141 1.64 46.40 -13.64
N VAL A 142 1.23 47.26 -12.71
CA VAL A 142 0.77 48.60 -13.00
C VAL A 142 1.96 49.40 -13.56
N THR A 143 2.02 49.61 -14.87
CA THR A 143 2.99 50.56 -15.44
C THR A 143 2.44 51.97 -15.23
N LEU A 144 2.91 52.58 -14.15
CA LEU A 144 2.72 53.98 -13.79
C LEU A 144 3.70 54.86 -14.60
N ASN A 145 3.13 55.61 -15.54
CA ASN A 145 3.46 56.95 -16.07
C ASN A 145 4.89 57.38 -16.51
N LYS A 146 4.88 58.22 -17.57
CA LYS A 146 5.39 59.61 -17.63
C LYS A 146 6.47 59.88 -18.69
N GLY A 147 6.14 60.80 -19.61
CA GLY A 147 7.14 61.70 -20.23
C GLY A 147 7.17 61.76 -21.76
N ALA A 148 6.53 62.80 -22.32
CA ALA A 148 7.06 63.56 -23.47
C ALA A 148 8.51 64.06 -23.16
N PRO A 149 9.33 64.62 -24.08
CA PRO A 149 8.98 65.29 -25.35
C PRO A 149 9.93 65.02 -26.55
N SER A 150 9.53 65.42 -27.76
CA SER A 150 10.19 66.46 -28.58
C SER A 150 9.53 66.57 -29.96
#